data_AF-A0A833G744-F1
#
_entry.id   AF-A0A833G744-F1
#
_cell.length_a   1.000
_cell.length_b   1.000
_cell.length_c   1.000
_cell.angle_alpha   90.00
_cell.angle_beta   90.00
_cell.angle_gamma   90.00
#
_symmetry.space_group_name_H-M   'P 1'
#
loop_
_entity.id
_entity.type
_entity.pdbx_description
1 polymer ?
#
loop_
_entity_poly.entity_id
_entity_poly.type
_entity_poly.pdbx_seq_one_letter_code
_entity_poly.pdbx_strand_id
1 'polypeptide(L)'
;GEAEMKAEGRDPREIARLAPHRVFPGNRPSNTMLYKRLDPETLGMLIALYEHKIFVQGVIWGINSFDQWGVELGKVLAKELLPMVEGRQAPLGRDSSTAGLIEAIRFLRGM
;
A
#
# COMPACT_ATOMS: atom_id res chain seq x y z
N GLY A 1 17.95 17.49 -19.90
CA GLY A 1 17.67 16.35 -20.80
C GLY A 1 18.44 16.43 -22.09
N GLU A 2 17.82 16.90 -23.17
CA GLU A 2 18.43 16.91 -24.52
C GLU A 2 19.66 17.83 -24.63
N ALA A 3 19.58 19.06 -24.14
CA ALA A 3 20.69 20.02 -24.17
C ALA A 3 21.92 19.53 -23.36
N GLU A 4 21.71 18.83 -22.24
CA GLU A 4 22.78 18.21 -21.45
C GLU A 4 23.47 17.09 -22.23
N MET A 5 22.71 16.22 -22.91
CA MET A 5 23.29 15.14 -23.70
C MET A 5 24.04 15.64 -24.95
N LYS A 6 23.59 16.77 -25.53
CA LYS A 6 24.34 17.47 -26.58
C LYS A 6 25.66 18.03 -26.04
N ALA A 7 25.66 18.58 -24.82
CA ALA A 7 26.87 19.07 -24.15
C ALA A 7 27.83 17.93 -23.74
N GLU A 8 27.30 16.74 -23.44
CA GLU A 8 28.08 15.50 -23.19
C GLU A 8 28.66 14.87 -24.48
N GLY A 9 28.36 15.41 -25.66
CA GLY A 9 28.88 14.90 -26.94
C GLY A 9 28.26 13.57 -27.38
N ARG A 10 27.05 13.22 -26.91
CA ARG A 10 26.39 11.96 -27.28
C ARG A 10 25.92 11.97 -28.74
N ASP A 11 25.83 10.78 -29.33
CA ASP A 11 25.35 10.60 -30.70
C ASP A 11 23.90 11.12 -30.86
N PRO A 12 23.57 11.89 -31.92
CA PRO A 12 22.23 12.43 -32.12
C PRO A 12 21.10 11.39 -32.14
N ARG A 13 21.35 10.16 -32.59
CA ARG A 13 20.35 9.08 -32.58
C ARG A 13 20.14 8.57 -31.16
N GLU A 14 21.21 8.50 -30.37
CA GLU A 14 21.13 8.18 -28.95
C GLU A 14 20.36 9.27 -28.19
N ILE A 15 20.63 10.55 -28.48
CA ILE A 15 19.91 11.69 -27.90
C ILE A 15 18.42 11.62 -28.21
N ALA A 16 18.04 11.43 -29.48
CA ALA A 16 16.63 11.32 -29.88
C ALA A 16 15.92 10.14 -29.19
N ARG A 17 16.63 9.02 -29.00
CA ARG A 17 16.10 7.84 -28.30
C ARG A 17 15.95 8.08 -26.80
N LEU A 18 16.89 8.75 -26.15
CA LEU A 18 16.96 8.89 -24.69
C LEU A 18 16.28 10.15 -24.15
N ALA A 19 16.14 11.21 -24.96
CA ALA A 19 15.58 12.49 -24.51
C ALA A 19 14.18 12.37 -23.90
N PRO A 20 13.23 11.58 -24.48
CA PRO A 20 11.90 11.40 -23.89
C PRO A 20 11.94 10.80 -22.48
N HIS A 21 12.90 9.92 -22.19
CA HIS A 21 13.06 9.28 -20.88
C HIS A 21 13.72 10.18 -19.82
N ARG A 22 14.31 11.32 -20.24
CA ARG A 22 14.93 12.32 -19.34
C ARG A 22 14.06 13.56 -19.15
N VAL A 23 12.77 13.46 -19.48
CA VAL A 23 11.79 14.53 -19.23
C VAL A 23 11.16 14.33 -17.86
N PHE A 24 11.28 15.36 -17.01
CA PHE A 24 10.55 15.43 -15.76
C PHE A 24 9.48 16.51 -15.92
N PRO A 25 8.18 16.16 -16.05
CA PRO A 25 7.11 17.13 -16.33
C PRO A 25 6.82 18.09 -15.17
N GLY A 26 7.52 17.96 -14.03
CA GLY A 26 7.27 18.78 -12.84
C GLY A 26 5.84 18.63 -12.32
N ASN A 27 5.30 19.72 -11.79
CA ASN A 27 3.92 19.86 -11.30
C ASN A 27 3.48 18.77 -10.29
N ARG A 28 4.40 18.38 -9.40
CA ARG A 28 4.13 17.47 -8.29
C ARG A 28 4.04 18.29 -7.01
N PRO A 29 2.83 18.58 -6.50
CA PRO A 29 2.70 19.36 -5.27
C PRO A 29 3.28 18.57 -4.10
N SER A 30 3.98 19.27 -3.21
CA SER A 30 4.54 18.71 -1.99
C SER A 30 4.23 19.62 -0.80
N ASN A 31 4.13 19.01 0.37
CA ASN A 31 4.13 19.72 1.65
C ASN A 31 5.46 19.40 2.34
N THR A 32 6.20 20.44 2.75
CA THR A 32 7.44 20.29 3.51
C THR A 32 7.21 20.85 4.91
N MET A 33 7.33 20.00 5.92
CA MET A 33 7.24 20.40 7.32
C MET A 33 8.63 20.43 7.94
N LEU A 34 9.07 21.60 8.38
CA LEU A 34 10.36 21.81 9.00
C LEU A 34 10.19 22.02 10.50
N TYR A 35 11.03 21.35 11.29
CA TYR A 35 11.11 21.48 12.73
C TYR A 35 12.58 21.38 13.18
N LYS A 36 12.92 21.94 14.33
CA LYS A 36 14.32 22.06 14.79
C LYS A 36 14.95 20.72 15.19
N ARG A 37 14.19 19.88 15.89
CA ARG A 37 14.60 18.56 16.37
C ARG A 37 13.36 17.70 16.58
N LEU A 38 13.49 16.40 16.33
CA LEU A 38 12.45 15.43 16.68
C LEU A 38 12.61 15.02 18.15
N ASP A 39 12.13 15.84 19.07
CA ASP A 39 11.99 15.48 20.49
C ASP A 39 10.58 14.97 20.81
N PRO A 40 10.32 14.42 22.01
CA PRO A 40 9.03 13.82 22.35
C PRO A 40 7.84 14.76 22.14
N GLU A 41 8.02 16.05 22.44
CA GLU A 41 7.00 17.08 22.20
C GLU A 41 6.72 17.24 20.70
N THR A 42 7.75 17.46 19.89
CA THR A 42 7.60 17.62 18.44
C THR A 42 7.01 16.38 17.78
N LEU A 43 7.42 15.19 18.21
CA LEU A 43 6.85 13.93 17.74
C LEU A 43 5.36 13.83 18.07
N GLY A 44 4.97 14.13 19.32
CA GLY A 44 3.58 14.15 19.74
C GLY A 44 2.73 15.12 18.91
N MET A 45 3.24 16.32 18.65
CA MET A 45 2.58 17.31 17.78
C MET A 45 2.38 16.79 16.35
N LEU A 46 3.38 16.12 15.78
CA LEU A 46 3.29 15.56 14.42
C LEU A 46 2.24 14.44 14.35
N ILE A 47 2.17 13.59 15.37
CA ILE A 47 1.14 12.54 15.44
C ILE A 47 -0.25 13.18 15.51
N ALA A 48 -0.46 14.09 16.47
CA ALA A 48 -1.72 14.79 16.67
C ALA A 48 -2.17 15.58 15.42
N LEU A 49 -1.22 16.18 14.69
CA LEU A 49 -1.49 16.83 13.41
C LEU A 49 -2.14 15.87 12.39
N TYR A 50 -1.61 14.66 12.27
CA TYR A 50 -2.17 13.67 11.34
C TYR A 50 -3.47 13.05 11.85
N GLU A 51 -3.63 12.84 13.15
CA GLU A 51 -4.90 12.42 13.76
C GLU A 51 -6.01 13.42 13.43
N HIS A 52 -5.77 14.71 13.65
CA HIS A 52 -6.74 15.75 13.34
C HIS A 52 -6.96 15.94 11.83
N LYS A 53 -5.93 15.78 10.99
CA LYS A 53 -6.08 15.77 9.54
C LYS A 53 -7.06 14.66 9.10
N ILE A 54 -6.86 13.44 9.59
CA ILE A 54 -7.70 12.28 9.27
C ILE A 54 -9.13 12.51 9.78
N PHE A 55 -9.28 13.01 11.01
CA PHE A 55 -10.59 13.35 11.57
C PHE A 55 -11.34 14.37 10.72
N VAL A 56 -10.70 15.49 10.36
CA VAL A 56 -11.33 16.54 9.53
C VAL A 56 -11.74 15.99 8.16
N GLN A 57 -10.91 15.13 7.55
CA GLN A 57 -11.28 14.46 6.30
C GLN A 57 -12.52 13.57 6.46
N GLY A 58 -12.62 12.80 7.55
CA GLY A 58 -13.80 11.99 7.86
C GLY A 58 -15.07 12.83 8.03
N VAL A 59 -14.97 13.94 8.75
CA VAL A 59 -16.09 14.90 8.92
C VAL A 59 -16.52 15.48 7.58
N ILE A 60 -15.59 15.90 6.72
CA ILE A 60 -15.89 16.40 5.37
C ILE A 60 -16.61 15.34 4.52
N TRP A 61 -16.18 14.09 4.61
CA TRP A 61 -16.79 12.98 3.86
C TRP A 61 -18.05 12.40 4.49
N GLY A 62 -18.44 12.84 5.69
CA GLY A 62 -19.61 12.31 6.39
C GLY A 62 -19.45 10.83 6.80
N ILE A 63 -18.22 10.37 7.02
CA ILE A 63 -17.91 9.00 7.44
C ILE A 63 -17.39 8.97 8.87
N ASN A 64 -17.53 7.84 9.55
CA ASN A 64 -16.99 7.65 10.88
C ASN A 64 -15.50 7.26 10.80
N SER A 65 -14.61 8.16 11.24
CA SER A 65 -13.17 7.89 11.29
C SER A 65 -12.73 6.90 12.37
N PHE A 66 -13.64 6.50 13.27
CA PHE A 66 -13.30 5.76 14.48
C PHE A 66 -13.86 4.34 14.51
N ASP A 67 -14.63 3.91 13.50
CA ASP A 67 -15.04 2.51 13.37
C ASP A 67 -14.16 1.71 12.40
N GLN A 68 -14.24 0.39 12.50
CA GLN A 68 -13.45 -0.54 11.69
C GLN A 68 -14.25 -1.80 11.34
N TRP A 69 -15.51 -1.67 10.90
CA TRP A 69 -16.36 -2.83 10.58
C TRP A 69 -15.78 -3.77 9.51
N GLY A 70 -14.94 -3.23 8.61
CA GLY A 70 -14.31 -4.00 7.54
C GLY A 70 -13.41 -5.15 7.99
N VAL A 71 -12.99 -5.20 9.27
CA VAL A 71 -12.13 -6.29 9.77
C VAL A 71 -12.91 -7.55 10.17
N GLU A 72 -14.22 -7.44 10.38
CA GLU A 72 -14.99 -8.51 11.02
C GLU A 72 -15.19 -9.71 10.10
N LEU A 73 -15.51 -9.50 8.82
CA LEU A 73 -15.67 -10.59 7.86
C LEU A 73 -14.39 -11.43 7.73
N GLY A 74 -13.24 -10.77 7.66
CA GLY A 74 -11.94 -11.46 7.59
C GLY A 74 -11.66 -12.31 8.83
N LYS A 75 -11.98 -11.81 10.03
CA LYS A 75 -11.85 -12.58 11.28
C LYS A 75 -12.77 -13.81 11.30
N VAL A 76 -14.01 -13.67 10.84
CA VAL A 76 -14.96 -14.79 10.76
C VAL A 76 -14.46 -15.84 9.79
N LEU A 77 -14.11 -15.44 8.57
CA LEU A 77 -13.60 -16.35 7.54
C LEU A 77 -12.32 -17.06 8.00
N ALA A 78 -11.39 -16.35 8.63
CA ALA A 78 -10.16 -16.96 9.14
C ALA A 78 -10.43 -18.05 10.20
N LYS A 79 -11.38 -17.81 11.11
CA LYS A 79 -11.79 -18.80 12.13
C LYS A 79 -12.40 -20.05 11.50
N GLU A 80 -13.22 -19.88 10.47
CA GLU A 80 -13.84 -20.99 9.74
C GLU A 80 -12.84 -21.78 8.90
N LEU A 81 -11.87 -21.10 8.28
CA LEU A 81 -10.88 -21.72 7.41
C LEU A 81 -9.78 -22.46 8.18
N LEU A 82 -9.45 -22.02 9.39
CA LEU A 82 -8.39 -22.61 10.21
C LEU A 82 -8.48 -24.15 10.35
N PRO A 83 -9.62 -24.76 10.77
CA PRO A 83 -9.72 -26.22 10.86
C PRO A 83 -9.61 -26.92 9.50
N MET A 84 -9.99 -26.25 8.40
CA MET A 84 -9.83 -26.79 7.05
C MET A 84 -8.36 -26.81 6.64
N VAL A 85 -7.62 -25.72 6.91
CA VAL A 85 -6.18 -25.64 6.63
C VAL A 85 -5.38 -26.64 7.46
N GLU A 86 -5.79 -26.92 8.70
CA GLU A 86 -5.15 -27.90 9.59
C GLU A 86 -5.53 -29.36 9.29
N GLY A 87 -6.32 -29.63 8.25
CA GLY A 87 -6.73 -31.00 7.91
C GLY A 87 -7.82 -31.58 8.82
N ARG A 88 -8.34 -30.82 9.78
CA ARG A 88 -9.38 -31.27 10.73
C ARG A 88 -10.78 -31.30 10.12
N GLN A 89 -10.99 -30.61 8.99
CA GLN A 89 -12.26 -30.54 8.29
C GLN A 89 -12.07 -30.51 6.77
N ALA A 90 -12.97 -31.14 6.01
CA ALA A 90 -12.99 -30.99 4.55
C ALA A 90 -13.49 -29.58 4.15
N PRO A 91 -12.96 -28.96 3.08
CA PRO A 91 -13.36 -27.62 2.63
C PRO A 91 -14.72 -27.60 1.89
N LEU A 92 -15.70 -28.33 2.43
CA LEU A 92 -17.05 -28.42 1.86
C LEU A 92 -17.77 -27.06 1.98
N GLY A 93 -18.37 -26.59 0.89
CA GLY A 93 -19.13 -25.34 0.84
C GLY A 93 -18.29 -24.07 0.63
N ARG A 94 -16.98 -24.20 0.34
CA ARG A 94 -16.15 -23.08 -0.12
C ARG A 94 -16.12 -23.00 -1.65
N ASP A 95 -15.83 -21.82 -2.16
CA ASP A 95 -15.64 -21.62 -3.60
C ASP A 95 -14.41 -22.40 -4.10
N SER A 96 -14.35 -22.61 -5.42
CA SER A 96 -13.32 -23.43 -6.05
C SER A 96 -11.90 -22.87 -5.87
N SER A 97 -11.74 -21.55 -5.74
CA SER A 97 -10.43 -20.94 -5.50
C SER A 97 -9.96 -21.25 -4.09
N THR A 98 -10.80 -20.99 -3.09
CA THR A 98 -10.48 -21.26 -1.68
C THR A 98 -10.22 -22.75 -1.45
N ALA A 99 -11.06 -23.65 -1.99
CA ALA A 99 -10.88 -25.08 -1.86
C ALA A 99 -9.57 -25.57 -2.52
N GLY A 100 -9.29 -25.11 -3.75
CA GLY A 100 -8.06 -25.47 -4.46
C GLY A 100 -6.79 -25.01 -3.74
N LEU A 101 -6.81 -23.82 -3.13
CA LEU A 101 -5.69 -23.31 -2.34
C LEU A 101 -5.46 -24.12 -1.07
N ILE A 102 -6.52 -24.56 -0.38
CA ILE A 102 -6.40 -25.40 0.82
C ILE A 102 -5.73 -26.74 0.47
N GLU A 103 -6.13 -27.38 -0.63
CA GLU A 103 -5.51 -28.62 -1.09
C GLU A 103 -4.05 -28.43 -1.50
N ALA A 104 -3.74 -27.34 -2.21
CA ALA A 104 -2.36 -27.00 -2.53
C ALA A 104 -1.50 -26.79 -1.27
N ILE A 105 -2.04 -26.12 -0.24
CA ILE A 105 -1.34 -25.92 1.04
C ILE A 105 -1.09 -27.25 1.75
N ARG A 106 -2.07 -28.17 1.77
CA ARG A 106 -1.91 -29.51 2.36
C ARG A 106 -0.81 -30.30 1.66
N PHE A 107 -0.86 -30.35 0.33
CA PHE A 107 0.17 -31.01 -0.49
C PHE A 107 1.57 -30.47 -0.20
N LEU A 108 1.74 -29.15 -0.14
CA LEU A 108 3.04 -28.52 0.14
C LEU A 108 3.54 -28.74 1.58
N ARG A 109 2.64 -29.02 2.54
CA ARG A 109 2.97 -29.30 3.93
C ARG A 109 3.15 -30.79 4.23
N GLY A 110 2.90 -31.67 3.25
CA GLY A 110 2.97 -33.12 3.42
C GLY A 110 1.86 -33.69 4.32
N MET A 111 0.69 -33.03 4.34
CA MET A 111 -0.52 -33.47 5.07
C MET A 111 -1.50 -34.19 4.15
#